data_AF-A0A6G1RRW8-F1
#
_entry.id   AF-A0A6G1RRW8-F1
#
_cell.length_a   1.000
_cell.length_b   1.000
_cell.length_c   1.000
_cell.angle_alpha   90.00
_cell.angle_beta   90.00
_cell.angle_gamma   90.00
#
_symmetry.space_group_name_H-M   'P 1'
#
loop_
_entity.id
_entity.type
_entity.pdbx_description
1 polymer ?
#
loop_
_entity_poly.entity_id
_entity_poly.type
_entity_poly.pdbx_seq_one_letter_code
_entity_poly.pdbx_strand_id
1 'polypeptide(L)'
;KRKVKDRLKAYVKDPYALDLIDKLLVLDPAQRIDSDDALNHDFFWSDPMPSDLKNMLSTHNQSMFEYLAPPRRRGGHMPQQPANQGRNPAATNQTEFDRVF
;
A
#
# COMPACT_ATOMS: atom_id res chain seq x y z
N LYS A 1 -31.21 -1.40 -19.76
CA LYS A 1 -30.54 -0.36 -18.94
C LYS A 1 -29.17 -0.87 -18.51
N ARG A 2 -28.10 -0.10 -18.72
CA ARG A 2 -26.75 -0.46 -18.23
C ARG A 2 -26.77 -0.50 -16.70
N LYS A 3 -26.11 -1.50 -16.11
CA LYS A 3 -26.01 -1.70 -14.65
C LYS A 3 -24.60 -1.44 -14.11
N VAL A 4 -23.72 -0.83 -14.92
CA VAL A 4 -22.31 -0.62 -14.59
C VAL A 4 -22.19 0.26 -13.34
N LYS A 5 -22.87 1.40 -13.34
CA LYS A 5 -22.90 2.32 -12.19
C LYS A 5 -23.46 1.64 -10.94
N ASP A 6 -24.56 0.87 -11.06
CA ASP A 6 -25.17 0.16 -9.93
C ASP A 6 -24.25 -0.91 -9.32
N ARG A 7 -23.53 -1.67 -10.15
CA ARG A 7 -22.62 -2.73 -9.69
C ARG A 7 -21.33 -2.19 -9.09
N LEU A 8 -20.84 -1.06 -9.60
CA LEU A 8 -19.58 -0.47 -9.15
C LEU A 8 -19.74 0.48 -7.96
N LYS A 9 -20.96 0.96 -7.68
CA LYS A 9 -21.24 1.87 -6.56
C LYS A 9 -20.79 1.34 -5.19
N ALA A 10 -20.74 0.02 -5.00
CA ALA A 10 -20.24 -0.58 -3.77
C ALA A 10 -18.72 -0.44 -3.58
N TYR A 11 -17.97 -0.28 -4.68
CA TYR A 11 -16.50 -0.27 -4.70
C TYR A 11 -15.93 1.11 -4.98
N VAL A 12 -16.57 1.86 -5.88
CA VAL A 12 -16.16 3.19 -6.31
C VAL A 12 -17.18 4.18 -5.77
N LYS A 13 -16.73 5.02 -4.82
CA LYS A 13 -17.58 6.04 -4.18
C LYS A 13 -17.63 7.33 -4.98
N ASP A 14 -16.59 7.61 -5.75
CA ASP A 14 -16.48 8.83 -6.54
C ASP A 14 -17.41 8.76 -7.77
N PRO A 15 -18.34 9.71 -7.92
CA PRO A 15 -19.22 9.77 -9.09
C PRO A 15 -18.45 9.96 -10.41
N TYR A 16 -17.33 10.69 -10.43
CA TYR A 16 -16.57 10.94 -11.66
C TYR A 16 -15.83 9.70 -12.14
N ALA A 17 -15.21 8.96 -11.21
CA ALA A 17 -14.64 7.64 -11.49
C ALA A 17 -15.69 6.67 -12.06
N LEU A 18 -16.90 6.65 -11.48
CA LEU A 18 -17.99 5.81 -11.98
C LEU A 18 -18.44 6.19 -13.39
N ASP A 19 -18.47 7.48 -13.72
CA ASP A 19 -18.84 7.95 -15.06
C ASP A 19 -17.79 7.58 -16.10
N LEU A 20 -16.51 7.78 -15.78
CA LEU A 20 -15.41 7.42 -16.68
C LEU A 20 -15.40 5.91 -16.95
N ILE A 21 -15.60 5.07 -15.93
CA ILE A 21 -15.67 3.62 -16.10
C ILE A 21 -16.89 3.22 -16.95
N ASP A 22 -18.06 3.87 -16.79
CA ASP A 22 -19.23 3.60 -17.62
C ASP A 22 -19.00 3.95 -19.10
N LYS A 23 -18.26 5.04 -19.37
CA LYS A 23 -17.86 5.46 -20.72
C LYS A 23 -16.79 4.55 -21.35
N LEU A 24 -15.88 4.01 -20.55
CA LEU A 24 -14.90 3.02 -20.99
C LEU A 24 -15.53 1.65 -21.29
N LEU A 25 -16.55 1.24 -20.52
CA LEU A 25 -17.24 -0.04 -20.67
C LEU A 25 -18.43 0.00 -21.63
N VAL A 26 -18.42 0.93 -22.60
CA VAL A 26 -19.38 0.96 -23.70
C VAL A 26 -19.11 -0.21 -24.66
N LEU A 27 -20.16 -1.01 -24.91
CA LEU A 27 -20.09 -2.20 -25.77
C LEU A 27 -19.79 -1.83 -27.22
N ASP A 28 -20.45 -0.80 -27.74
CA ASP A 28 -20.23 -0.29 -29.09
C ASP A 28 -18.92 0.51 -29.14
N PRO A 29 -17.89 0.06 -29.87
CA PRO A 29 -16.62 0.76 -29.94
C PRO A 29 -16.73 2.15 -30.58
N ALA A 30 -17.71 2.38 -31.45
CA ALA A 30 -17.92 3.70 -32.08
C ALA A 30 -18.49 4.73 -31.09
N GLN A 31 -19.10 4.28 -29.99
CA GLN A 31 -19.63 5.12 -28.91
C GLN A 31 -18.77 5.09 -27.66
N ARG A 32 -17.69 4.30 -27.67
CA ARG A 32 -16.76 4.21 -26.55
C ARG A 32 -15.90 5.47 -26.54
N ILE A 33 -15.68 6.00 -25.34
CA ILE A 33 -14.78 7.14 -25.16
C ILE A 33 -13.38 6.80 -25.69
N ASP A 34 -12.77 7.74 -26.39
CA ASP A 34 -11.38 7.61 -26.81
C ASP A 34 -10.43 8.04 -25.68
N SER A 35 -9.13 7.89 -25.90
CA SER A 35 -8.14 8.23 -24.88
C SER A 35 -8.04 9.75 -24.63
N ASP A 36 -8.31 10.58 -25.64
CA ASP A 36 -8.18 12.03 -25.54
C ASP A 36 -9.33 12.60 -24.70
N ASP A 37 -10.56 12.21 -25.01
CA ASP A 37 -11.76 12.53 -24.23
C ASP A 37 -11.68 11.94 -22.82
N ALA A 38 -11.08 10.75 -22.65
CA ALA A 38 -10.91 10.14 -21.34
C ALA A 38 -9.94 10.93 -20.44
N LEU A 39 -8.84 11.45 -21.00
CA LEU A 39 -7.89 12.29 -20.26
C LEU A 39 -8.45 13.67 -19.93
N ASN A 40 -9.35 14.19 -20.77
CA ASN A 40 -10.07 15.43 -20.53
C ASN A 40 -11.28 15.27 -19.58
N HIS A 41 -11.53 14.07 -19.05
CA HIS A 41 -12.64 13.81 -18.14
C HIS A 41 -12.43 14.46 -16.76
N ASP A 42 -13.53 14.95 -16.16
CA ASP A 42 -13.55 15.57 -14.83
C ASP A 42 -12.89 14.73 -13.72
N PHE A 43 -12.79 13.41 -13.92
CA PHE A 43 -12.11 12.52 -12.98
C PHE A 43 -10.64 12.92 -12.73
N PHE A 44 -9.96 13.46 -13.74
CA PHE A 44 -8.56 13.89 -13.61
C PHE A 44 -8.40 15.35 -13.21
N TRP A 45 -9.48 16.13 -13.26
CA TRP A 45 -9.48 17.59 -13.07
C TRP A 45 -10.38 18.07 -11.92
N SER A 46 -10.98 17.14 -11.18
CA SER A 46 -11.74 17.41 -9.96
C SER A 46 -10.93 17.03 -8.73
N ASP A 47 -11.20 17.72 -7.62
CA ASP A 47 -10.56 17.39 -6.36
C ASP A 47 -11.07 16.04 -5.81
N PRO A 48 -10.18 15.17 -5.32
CA PRO A 48 -8.74 15.34 -5.17
C PRO A 48 -7.96 15.18 -6.50
N MET A 49 -7.12 16.17 -6.81
CA MET A 49 -6.26 16.14 -7.99
C MET A 49 -5.29 14.93 -7.98
N PRO A 50 -4.90 14.41 -9.15
CA PRO A 50 -3.94 13.31 -9.25
C PRO A 50 -2.65 13.58 -8.48
N SER A 51 -2.28 12.64 -7.60
CA SER A 51 -1.09 12.73 -6.76
C SER A 51 -0.07 11.64 -7.10
N ASP A 52 1.18 11.88 -6.71
CA ASP A 52 2.27 10.90 -6.85
C ASP A 52 1.95 9.57 -6.12
N LEU A 53 2.42 8.45 -6.67
CA LEU A 53 2.14 7.11 -6.15
C LEU A 53 3.05 6.72 -4.97
N LYS A 54 4.00 7.58 -4.57
CA LYS A 54 4.96 7.33 -3.47
C LYS A 54 4.33 6.76 -2.20
N ASN A 55 3.19 7.29 -1.77
CA ASN A 55 2.50 6.81 -0.57
C ASN A 55 1.96 5.39 -0.75
N MET A 56 1.42 5.06 -1.92
CA MET A 56 0.94 3.72 -2.24
C MET A 56 2.10 2.72 -2.34
N LEU A 57 3.22 3.10 -2.97
CA LEU A 57 4.38 2.21 -3.08
C LEU A 57 5.14 2.04 -1.75
N SER A 58 5.00 2.98 -0.80
CA SER A 58 5.65 2.86 0.50
C SER A 58 5.20 1.61 1.28
N THR A 59 3.98 1.12 1.02
CA THR A 59 3.47 -0.11 1.65
C THR A 59 4.04 -1.40 1.05
N HIS A 60 4.65 -1.33 -0.14
CA HIS A 60 5.12 -2.51 -0.88
C HIS A 60 6.64 -2.76 -0.73
N ASN A 61 7.37 -1.87 -0.05
CA ASN A 61 8.79 -2.11 0.28
C ASN A 61 8.98 -2.93 1.56
N GLN A 62 7.88 -3.28 2.22
CA GLN A 62 7.91 -4.01 3.47
C GLN A 62 7.85 -5.52 3.19
N SER A 63 8.84 -6.25 3.70
CA SER A 63 8.82 -7.72 3.74
C SER A 63 7.52 -8.20 4.39
N MET A 64 7.03 -9.39 4.00
CA MET A 64 5.81 -10.04 4.55
C MET A 64 5.74 -10.01 6.09
N PHE A 65 6.91 -9.97 6.75
CA PHE A 65 7.03 -9.80 8.19
C PHE A 65 6.35 -8.53 8.72
N GLU A 66 6.48 -7.37 8.06
CA GLU A 66 5.92 -6.11 8.55
C GLU A 66 4.40 -6.04 8.43
N TYR A 67 3.82 -6.75 7.47
CA TYR A 67 2.36 -6.86 7.27
C TYR A 67 1.70 -7.77 8.32
N LEU A 68 2.42 -8.83 8.75
CA LEU A 68 1.92 -9.81 9.71
C LEU A 68 2.32 -9.50 11.16
N ALA A 69 3.34 -8.67 11.37
CA ALA A 69 3.78 -8.28 12.70
C ALA A 69 2.71 -7.40 13.36
N PRO A 70 2.24 -7.75 14.57
CA PRO A 70 1.38 -6.87 15.35
C PRO A 70 2.05 -5.49 15.50
N PRO A 71 1.32 -4.37 15.35
CA PRO A 71 1.90 -3.03 15.47
C PRO A 71 2.65 -2.91 16.81
N ARG A 72 3.98 -2.77 16.77
CA ARG A 72 4.77 -2.54 17.99
C ARG A 72 4.31 -1.23 18.60
N ARG A 73 3.72 -1.30 19.80
CA ARG A 73 3.41 -0.12 20.61
C ARG A 73 4.70 0.68 20.80
N ARG A 74 4.82 1.84 20.12
CA ARG A 74 5.82 2.85 20.44
C ARG A 74 5.51 3.37 21.84
N GLY A 75 6.12 2.77 22.86
CA GLY A 75 5.93 3.18 24.24
C GLY A 75 6.57 2.20 25.20
N GLY A 76 7.79 2.52 25.63
CA GLY A 76 8.46 1.86 26.76
C GLY A 76 9.92 1.59 26.50
N HIS A 77 10.77 2.59 26.76
CA HIS A 77 12.13 2.34 27.20
C HIS A 77 12.08 1.37 28.39
N MET A 78 12.54 0.13 28.21
CA MET A 78 12.92 -0.70 29.36
C MET A 78 14.35 -0.29 29.77
N PRO A 79 14.59 0.17 31.00
CA PRO A 79 15.94 0.38 31.48
C PRO A 79 16.60 -0.99 31.67
N GLN A 80 17.76 -1.15 31.04
CA GLN A 80 18.64 -2.31 31.18
C GLN A 80 19.20 -2.32 32.62
N GLN A 81 18.84 -3.31 33.44
CA GLN A 81 19.49 -3.55 34.74
C GLN A 81 20.85 -4.23 34.50
N PRO A 82 21.96 -3.76 35.12
CA PRO A 82 23.23 -4.44 35.05
C PRO A 82 23.22 -5.66 35.99
N ALA A 83 23.27 -6.87 35.42
CA ALA A 83 23.50 -8.09 36.18
C ALA A 83 24.96 -8.16 36.61
N ASN A 84 25.19 -8.02 37.92
CA ASN A 84 26.46 -8.22 38.58
C ASN A 84 26.67 -9.74 38.80
N GLN A 85 27.62 -10.36 38.10
CA GLN A 85 28.11 -11.71 38.44
C GLN A 85 29.55 -11.89 37.98
N GLY A 86 30.45 -12.00 38.96
CA GLY A 86 31.86 -12.27 38.71
C GLY A 86 32.17 -13.73 38.36
N ARG A 87 33.45 -13.93 38.00
CA ARG A 87 34.27 -15.16 38.06
C ARG A 87 34.65 -15.82 36.71
N ASN A 88 35.74 -15.28 36.13
CA ASN A 88 36.90 -15.90 35.45
C ASN A 88 36.80 -16.98 34.32
N PRO A 89 37.84 -17.10 33.46
CA PRO A 89 37.75 -17.47 32.04
C PRO A 89 38.26 -18.88 31.69
N ALA A 90 37.78 -19.48 30.59
CA ALA A 90 38.53 -20.38 29.70
C ALA A 90 37.65 -20.95 28.56
N ALA A 91 38.31 -21.26 27.44
CA ALA A 91 37.91 -22.17 26.35
C ALA A 91 37.01 -21.65 25.20
N THR A 92 37.67 -21.03 24.22
CA THR A 92 37.91 -21.58 22.87
C THR A 92 36.79 -22.37 22.15
N ASN A 93 36.44 -21.83 20.98
CA ASN A 93 35.86 -22.45 19.77
C ASN A 93 34.38 -22.89 19.81
N GLN A 94 33.54 -22.10 19.13
CA GLN A 94 32.90 -22.58 17.90
C GLN A 94 32.47 -21.43 16.99
N THR A 95 32.96 -21.58 15.76
CA THR A 95 32.58 -20.98 14.48
C THR A 95 31.07 -21.01 14.25
N GLU A 96 30.63 -20.44 13.12
CA GLU A 96 29.43 -20.83 12.36
C GLU A 96 28.30 -19.79 12.38
N PHE A 97 28.41 -18.83 11.44
CA PHE A 97 27.34 -18.17 10.68
C PHE A 97 26.14 -17.57 11.42
N ASP A 98 26.11 -16.23 11.54
CA ASP A 98 25.04 -15.45 10.87
C ASP A 98 25.32 -13.94 10.96
N ARG A 99 25.86 -13.36 9.88
CA ARG A 99 25.87 -11.91 9.68
C ARG A 99 25.33 -11.64 8.28
N VAL A 100 24.01 -11.56 8.19
CA VAL A 100 23.32 -10.86 7.10
C VAL A 100 21.99 -10.36 7.64
N PHE A 101 21.96 -9.07 7.95
CA PHE A 101 20.78 -8.22 7.86
C PHE A 101 21.23 -6.90 7.23
#